data_AF-A0A4P6XMR6-F1
#
_entry.id   AF-A0A4P6XMR6-F1
#
_cell.length_a   1.000
_cell.length_b   1.000
_cell.length_c   1.000
_cell.angle_alpha   90.00
_cell.angle_beta   90.00
_cell.angle_gamma   90.00
#
_symmetry.space_group_name_H-M   'P 1'
#
loop_
_entity.id
_entity.type
_entity.pdbx_description
1 polymer ?
#
loop_
_entity_poly.entity_id
_entity_poly.type
_entity_poly.pdbx_seq_one_letter_code
_entity_poly.pdbx_strand_id
1 'polypeptide(L)'
;MSDLEKQRYLDILSTGVFADFGPAQLDSLHAEVGQFIKTHSESLTATTLFSIYELQVYLLLLTNHDVEAKLYLDRFNDQFAGKNSQKIMVLRLMYYEATGDMKAAINALGQDPNELRASRRLATFSRTKSDGSYNAPEYIKSLNYYLDLQPADVVAWAELGDVYSSVGHYDKAVFCFKEVLLHQPTAHNVFYKAGLNLYLQHLQLLALNLDKKDALLEIVGVLEHARDCFLRSVELNEYYTLSWLGVYVLATSPVLDKLAKNRGLMALKRVNQFCTELTKLAKVSQQQIMKLESLADESAFKKFLKENGKE
;
A
#
# COMPACT_ATOMS: atom_id res chain seq x y z
N MET A 1 -26.30 -13.11 23.55
CA MET A 1 -26.18 -11.92 22.67
C MET A 1 -24.90 -11.15 22.97
N SER A 2 -24.56 -10.92 24.24
CA SER A 2 -23.35 -10.17 24.67
C SER A 2 -22.03 -10.62 24.02
N ASP A 3 -21.80 -11.92 23.84
CA ASP A 3 -20.55 -12.41 23.23
C ASP A 3 -20.45 -12.14 21.73
N LEU A 4 -21.58 -12.16 21.01
CA LEU A 4 -21.61 -11.88 19.58
C LEU A 4 -21.41 -10.38 19.31
N GLU A 5 -22.03 -9.52 20.14
CA GLU A 5 -21.85 -8.07 20.08
C GLU A 5 -20.41 -7.68 20.42
N LYS A 6 -19.84 -8.27 21.47
CA LYS A 6 -18.42 -8.13 21.82
C LYS A 6 -17.53 -8.48 20.64
N GLN A 7 -17.73 -9.64 20.02
CA GLN A 7 -16.90 -10.08 18.89
C GLN A 7 -17.03 -9.12 17.70
N ARG A 8 -18.26 -8.69 17.37
CA ARG A 8 -18.52 -7.68 16.33
C ARG A 8 -17.71 -6.41 16.55
N TYR A 9 -17.68 -5.87 17.78
CA TYR A 9 -16.94 -4.63 18.06
C TYR A 9 -15.41 -4.83 17.99
N LEU A 10 -14.90 -5.97 18.43
CA LEU A 10 -13.49 -6.30 18.28
C LEU A 10 -13.09 -6.46 16.81
N ASP A 11 -13.95 -7.08 15.99
CA ASP A 11 -13.72 -7.24 14.57
C ASP A 11 -13.75 -5.87 13.86
N ILE A 12 -14.74 -5.02 14.17
CA ILE A 12 -14.82 -3.65 13.64
C ILE A 12 -13.55 -2.86 13.99
N LEU A 13 -13.09 -2.95 15.23
CA LEU A 13 -11.86 -2.31 15.66
C LEU A 13 -10.64 -2.83 14.90
N SER A 14 -10.48 -4.16 14.83
CA SER A 14 -9.32 -4.80 14.20
C SER A 14 -9.23 -4.58 12.69
N THR A 15 -10.39 -4.48 12.02
CA THR A 15 -10.48 -4.23 10.58
C THR A 15 -10.40 -2.75 10.22
N GLY A 16 -10.67 -1.85 11.18
CA GLY A 16 -10.72 -0.41 10.95
C GLY A 16 -11.87 0.03 10.05
N VAL A 17 -12.83 -0.85 9.74
CA VAL A 17 -13.90 -0.63 8.74
C VAL A 17 -14.78 0.58 9.06
N PHE A 18 -14.83 0.98 10.34
CA PHE A 18 -15.58 2.16 10.78
C PHE A 18 -15.06 3.46 10.17
N ALA A 19 -13.81 3.52 9.69
CA ALA A 19 -13.28 4.70 9.00
C ALA A 19 -14.00 4.99 7.67
N ASP A 20 -14.61 3.99 7.05
CA ASP A 20 -15.37 4.12 5.79
C ASP A 20 -16.87 4.39 6.02
N PHE A 21 -17.32 4.44 7.27
CA PHE A 21 -18.74 4.60 7.60
C PHE A 21 -19.21 6.05 7.40
N GLY A 22 -20.46 6.18 6.93
CA GLY A 22 -21.11 7.50 6.83
C GLY A 22 -21.48 8.06 8.22
N PRO A 23 -21.76 9.37 8.34
CA PRO A 23 -22.06 10.02 9.62
C PRO A 23 -23.17 9.32 10.44
N ALA A 24 -24.29 8.96 9.79
CA ALA A 24 -25.40 8.29 10.47
C ALA A 24 -25.03 6.88 11.00
N GLN A 25 -24.17 6.17 10.28
CA GLN A 25 -23.69 4.84 10.71
C GLN A 25 -22.74 4.99 11.90
N LEU A 26 -21.87 6.01 11.88
CA LEU A 26 -20.97 6.34 12.99
C LEU A 26 -21.75 6.74 14.25
N ASP A 27 -22.77 7.58 14.13
CA ASP A 27 -23.61 8.00 15.25
C ASP A 27 -24.35 6.80 15.89
N SER A 28 -24.92 5.91 15.06
CA SER A 28 -25.57 4.68 15.54
C SER A 28 -24.58 3.78 16.25
N LEU A 29 -23.42 3.54 15.64
CA LEU A 29 -22.40 2.65 16.19
C LEU A 29 -21.82 3.20 17.51
N HIS A 30 -21.55 4.50 17.57
CA HIS A 30 -21.14 5.19 18.80
C HIS A 30 -22.15 4.98 19.94
N ALA A 31 -23.45 5.13 19.66
CA ALA A 31 -24.50 4.93 20.65
C ALA A 31 -24.62 3.46 21.09
N GLU A 32 -24.57 2.52 20.14
CA GLU A 32 -24.58 1.08 20.39
C GLU A 32 -23.42 0.65 21.31
N VAL A 33 -22.19 1.04 20.97
CA VAL A 33 -20.99 0.71 21.74
C VAL A 33 -21.03 1.39 23.11
N GLY A 34 -21.46 2.65 23.20
CA GLY A 34 -21.61 3.35 24.47
C GLY A 34 -22.61 2.67 25.42
N GLN A 35 -23.74 2.18 24.89
CA GLN A 35 -24.73 1.44 25.67
C GLN A 35 -24.20 0.05 26.10
N PHE A 36 -23.47 -0.62 25.22
CA PHE A 36 -22.82 -1.89 25.53
C PHE A 36 -21.81 -1.75 26.67
N ILE A 37 -20.97 -0.70 26.63
CA ILE A 37 -20.01 -0.38 27.70
C ILE A 37 -20.73 -0.18 29.04
N LYS A 38 -21.82 0.60 29.07
CA LYS A 38 -22.57 0.90 30.31
C LYS A 38 -23.16 -0.36 30.95
N THR A 39 -23.55 -1.32 30.13
CA THR A 39 -24.26 -2.53 30.58
C THR A 39 -23.33 -3.68 30.95
N HIS A 40 -22.17 -3.80 30.30
CA HIS A 40 -21.31 -4.99 30.40
C HIS A 40 -19.92 -4.73 30.98
N SER A 41 -19.55 -3.48 31.33
CA SER A 41 -18.20 -3.12 31.79
C SER A 41 -17.65 -4.01 32.90
N GLU A 42 -18.46 -4.37 33.90
CA GLU A 42 -18.05 -5.19 35.05
C GLU A 42 -17.80 -6.67 34.69
N SER A 43 -18.43 -7.16 33.61
CA SER A 43 -18.35 -8.56 33.18
C SER A 43 -17.18 -8.83 32.22
N LEU A 44 -16.60 -7.78 31.63
CA LEU A 44 -15.56 -7.89 30.62
C LEU A 44 -14.17 -7.98 31.25
N THR A 45 -13.31 -8.81 30.66
CA THR A 45 -11.89 -8.79 30.98
C THR A 45 -11.30 -7.43 30.63
N ALA A 46 -10.36 -6.93 31.45
CA ALA A 46 -9.75 -5.62 31.27
C ALA A 46 -9.21 -5.40 29.84
N THR A 47 -8.54 -6.39 29.25
CA THR A 47 -8.03 -6.32 27.87
C THR A 47 -9.14 -6.01 26.86
N THR A 48 -10.22 -6.78 26.86
CA THR A 48 -11.40 -6.53 26.01
C THR A 48 -12.03 -5.17 26.30
N LEU A 49 -12.20 -4.80 27.57
CA LEU A 49 -12.83 -3.53 27.93
C LEU A 49 -12.05 -2.34 27.35
N PHE A 50 -10.72 -2.36 27.47
CA PHE A 50 -9.87 -1.29 26.92
C PHE A 50 -9.79 -1.32 25.38
N SER A 51 -9.92 -2.47 24.73
CA SER A 51 -10.12 -2.51 23.26
C SER A 51 -11.44 -1.85 22.86
N ILE A 52 -12.52 -2.08 23.60
CA ILE A 52 -13.81 -1.46 23.30
C ILE A 52 -13.79 0.05 23.62
N TYR A 53 -13.08 0.48 24.67
CA TYR A 53 -12.85 1.90 24.94
C TYR A 53 -12.08 2.61 23.84
N GLU A 54 -11.07 1.95 23.26
CA GLU A 54 -10.36 2.47 22.11
C GLU A 54 -11.29 2.66 20.91
N LEU A 55 -12.09 1.65 20.57
CA LEU A 55 -13.10 1.79 19.51
C LEU A 55 -14.02 2.98 19.80
N GLN A 56 -14.48 3.11 21.04
CA GLN A 56 -15.33 4.21 21.45
C GLN A 56 -14.64 5.58 21.30
N VAL A 57 -13.35 5.69 21.64
CA VAL A 57 -12.58 6.93 21.42
C VAL A 57 -12.56 7.29 19.94
N TYR A 58 -12.28 6.34 19.04
CA TYR A 58 -12.31 6.62 17.60
C TYR A 58 -13.67 7.13 17.14
N LEU A 59 -14.75 6.46 17.54
CA LEU A 59 -16.11 6.84 17.16
C LEU A 59 -16.50 8.21 17.71
N LEU A 60 -16.15 8.51 18.96
CA LEU A 60 -16.41 9.82 19.58
C LEU A 60 -15.70 10.95 18.85
N LEU A 61 -14.43 10.76 18.47
CA LEU A 61 -13.69 11.76 17.71
C LEU A 61 -14.29 11.98 16.31
N LEU A 62 -14.69 10.91 15.62
CA LEU A 62 -15.32 10.99 14.30
C LEU A 62 -16.71 11.64 14.32
N THR A 63 -17.39 11.59 15.47
CA THR A 63 -18.74 12.15 15.67
C THR A 63 -18.72 13.49 16.44
N ASN A 64 -17.55 14.09 16.66
CA ASN A 64 -17.35 15.37 17.36
C ASN A 64 -17.79 15.41 18.84
N HIS A 65 -17.69 14.29 19.55
CA HIS A 65 -17.94 14.19 20.99
C HIS A 65 -16.61 14.21 21.77
N ASP A 66 -15.83 15.28 21.61
CA ASP A 66 -14.49 15.44 22.16
C ASP A 66 -14.44 15.38 23.70
N VAL A 67 -15.40 16.01 24.39
CA VAL A 67 -15.49 15.98 25.86
C VAL A 67 -15.60 14.55 26.39
N GLU A 68 -16.42 13.72 25.75
CA GLU A 68 -16.57 12.31 26.12
C GLU A 68 -15.31 11.51 25.77
N ALA A 69 -14.70 11.76 24.60
CA ALA A 69 -13.45 11.11 24.20
C ALA A 69 -12.35 11.34 25.25
N LYS A 70 -12.28 12.56 25.81
CA LYS A 70 -11.33 12.91 26.86
C LYS A 70 -11.51 12.06 28.11
N LEU A 71 -12.73 11.76 28.52
CA LEU A 71 -13.01 10.90 29.69
C LEU A 71 -12.45 9.49 29.49
N TYR A 72 -12.55 8.92 28.29
CA TYR A 72 -11.95 7.62 27.99
C TYR A 72 -10.42 7.70 27.98
N LEU A 73 -9.84 8.75 27.41
CA LEU A 73 -8.38 8.96 27.48
C LEU A 73 -7.86 9.06 28.91
N ASP A 74 -8.60 9.71 29.80
CA ASP A 74 -8.23 9.80 31.21
C ASP A 74 -8.27 8.42 31.89
N ARG A 75 -9.24 7.56 31.55
CA ARG A 75 -9.24 6.15 31.99
C ARG A 75 -8.03 5.38 31.50
N PHE A 76 -7.59 5.59 30.25
CA PHE A 76 -6.35 5.01 29.72
C PHE A 76 -5.13 5.52 30.50
N ASN A 77 -5.07 6.82 30.78
CA ASN A 77 -3.97 7.40 31.56
C ASN A 77 -3.92 6.83 32.99
N ASP A 78 -5.06 6.69 33.65
CA ASP A 78 -5.14 6.16 35.01
C ASP A 78 -4.72 4.68 35.06
N GLN A 79 -5.25 3.85 34.17
CA GLN A 79 -4.97 2.41 34.15
C GLN A 79 -3.51 2.10 33.78
N PHE A 80 -2.94 2.88 32.88
CA PHE A 80 -1.62 2.64 32.31
C PHE A 80 -0.61 3.71 32.74
N ALA A 81 -0.85 4.38 33.86
CA ALA A 81 0.03 5.41 34.40
C ALA A 81 1.48 4.90 34.51
N GLY A 82 2.44 5.69 34.01
CA GLY A 82 3.87 5.35 34.03
C GLY A 82 4.29 4.26 33.02
N LYS A 83 3.37 3.75 32.18
CA LYS A 83 3.71 2.83 31.09
C LYS A 83 3.77 3.57 29.75
N ASN A 84 4.82 3.29 28.98
CA ASN A 84 4.93 3.79 27.61
C ASN A 84 4.10 2.89 26.69
N SER A 85 2.94 3.39 26.28
CA SER A 85 2.05 2.70 25.33
C SER A 85 1.81 3.59 24.12
N GLN A 86 2.36 3.19 22.99
CA GLN A 86 2.25 3.90 21.71
C GLN A 86 0.81 4.10 21.28
N LYS A 87 -0.03 3.10 21.54
CA LYS A 87 -1.46 3.13 21.29
C LYS A 87 -2.15 4.28 22.01
N ILE A 88 -1.87 4.45 23.30
CA ILE A 88 -2.43 5.55 24.10
C ILE A 88 -1.90 6.90 23.60
N MET A 89 -0.65 6.95 23.16
CA MET A 89 -0.05 8.16 22.58
C MET A 89 -0.75 8.56 21.28
N VAL A 90 -1.00 7.62 20.37
CA VAL A 90 -1.76 7.86 19.14
C VAL A 90 -3.18 8.34 19.44
N LEU A 91 -3.86 7.75 20.42
CA LEU A 91 -5.20 8.21 20.84
C LEU A 91 -5.16 9.65 21.39
N ARG A 92 -4.14 10.01 22.17
CA ARG A 92 -3.94 11.40 22.65
C ARG A 92 -3.64 12.37 21.51
N LEU A 93 -2.78 11.96 20.56
CA LEU A 93 -2.49 12.73 19.37
C LEU A 93 -3.78 13.05 18.62
N MET A 94 -4.58 12.03 18.29
CA MET A 94 -5.83 12.19 17.54
C MET A 94 -6.81 13.12 18.25
N TYR A 95 -6.92 13.02 19.57
CA TYR A 95 -7.74 13.94 20.36
C TYR A 95 -7.25 15.38 20.24
N TYR A 96 -5.96 15.65 20.46
CA TYR A 96 -5.43 17.00 20.36
C TYR A 96 -5.53 17.58 18.95
N GLU A 97 -5.44 16.75 17.92
CA GLU A 97 -5.71 17.14 16.54
C GLU A 97 -7.17 17.51 16.32
N ALA A 98 -8.10 16.70 16.80
CA ALA A 98 -9.53 16.97 16.71
C ALA A 98 -9.93 18.26 17.45
N THR A 99 -9.29 18.56 18.58
CA THR A 99 -9.51 19.79 19.34
C THR A 99 -8.68 20.98 18.85
N GLY A 100 -7.84 20.80 17.83
CA GLY A 100 -7.02 21.87 17.22
C GLY A 100 -5.76 22.29 18.00
N ASP A 101 -5.36 21.57 19.05
CA ASP A 101 -4.13 21.85 19.81
C ASP A 101 -2.93 21.11 19.21
N MET A 102 -2.40 21.65 18.11
CA MET A 102 -1.26 21.04 17.41
C MET A 102 0.01 20.95 18.27
N LYS A 103 0.18 21.82 19.26
CA LYS A 103 1.35 21.77 20.15
C LYS A 103 1.23 20.60 21.12
N ALA A 104 0.06 20.42 21.73
CA ALA A 104 -0.19 19.27 22.60
C ALA A 104 -0.16 17.95 21.83
N ALA A 105 -0.67 17.94 20.58
CA ALA A 105 -0.54 16.81 19.66
C ALA A 105 0.91 16.36 19.51
N ILE A 106 1.82 17.28 19.13
CA ILE A 106 3.26 16.98 18.97
C ILE A 106 3.87 16.53 20.31
N ASN A 107 3.54 17.19 21.42
CA ASN A 107 4.07 16.84 22.74
C ASN A 107 3.59 15.46 23.24
N ALA A 108 2.36 15.06 22.91
CA ALA A 108 1.78 13.78 23.33
C ALA A 108 2.53 12.56 22.77
N LEU A 109 3.33 12.78 21.73
CA LEU A 109 4.14 11.79 21.05
C LEU A 109 5.56 11.67 21.62
N GLY A 110 5.92 12.55 22.56
CA GLY A 110 7.26 12.59 23.13
C GLY A 110 8.32 13.01 22.12
N GLN A 111 9.57 12.62 22.41
CA GLN A 111 10.74 12.84 21.56
C GLN A 111 11.35 11.51 21.07
N ASP A 112 10.74 10.37 21.44
CA ASP A 112 11.23 9.06 21.01
C ASP A 112 10.93 8.88 19.51
N PRO A 113 11.97 8.68 18.67
CA PRO A 113 11.78 8.43 17.26
C PRO A 113 10.84 7.26 16.94
N ASN A 114 10.74 6.25 17.80
CA ASN A 114 9.81 5.13 17.59
C ASN A 114 8.36 5.52 17.87
N GLU A 115 8.12 6.36 18.87
CA GLU A 115 6.79 6.87 19.20
C GLU A 115 6.27 7.82 18.11
N LEU A 116 7.17 8.61 17.52
CA LEU A 116 6.87 9.41 16.33
C LEU A 116 6.56 8.52 15.11
N ARG A 117 7.23 7.38 14.94
CA ARG A 117 6.95 6.50 13.79
C ARG A 117 5.63 5.74 13.89
N ALA A 118 5.05 5.61 15.09
CA ALA A 118 3.80 4.89 15.32
C ALA A 118 2.53 5.61 14.80
N SER A 119 2.64 6.89 14.47
CA SER A 119 1.54 7.65 13.86
C SER A 119 1.78 7.87 12.38
N ARG A 120 0.75 7.58 11.57
CA ARG A 120 0.75 7.82 10.12
C ARG A 120 1.20 9.24 9.76
N ARG A 121 0.67 10.24 10.46
CA ARG A 121 0.96 11.67 10.19
C ARG A 121 2.42 12.04 10.43
N LEU A 122 3.06 11.37 11.37
CA LEU A 122 4.43 11.67 11.79
C LEU A 122 5.45 10.82 11.04
N ALA A 123 5.09 9.61 10.62
CA ALA A 123 5.85 8.91 9.60
C ALA A 123 6.06 9.84 8.39
N THR A 124 5.04 10.61 7.99
CA THR A 124 5.19 11.64 6.94
C THR A 124 6.20 12.74 7.28
N PHE A 125 6.43 13.11 8.54
CA PHE A 125 7.48 14.08 8.89
C PHE A 125 8.89 13.56 8.63
N SER A 126 9.08 12.24 8.68
CA SER A 126 10.35 11.63 8.32
C SER A 126 10.63 11.61 6.80
N ARG A 127 9.65 12.02 5.99
CA ARG A 127 9.79 12.18 4.53
C ARG A 127 10.83 13.21 4.14
N THR A 128 11.05 14.23 4.96
CA THR A 128 11.97 15.33 4.67
C THR A 128 12.97 15.51 5.81
N LYS A 129 14.22 15.83 5.47
CA LYS A 129 15.21 16.27 6.45
C LYS A 129 14.90 17.70 6.90
N SER A 130 15.61 18.18 7.92
CA SER A 130 15.52 19.56 8.42
C SER A 130 15.83 20.63 7.36
N ASP A 131 16.57 20.28 6.31
CA ASP A 131 16.89 21.15 5.17
C ASP A 131 15.81 21.13 4.06
N GLY A 132 14.72 20.37 4.25
CA GLY A 132 13.64 20.21 3.27
C GLY A 132 13.91 19.17 2.18
N SER A 133 15.10 18.57 2.13
CA SER A 133 15.41 17.50 1.16
C SER A 133 14.71 16.19 1.50
N TYR A 134 14.39 15.40 0.48
CA TYR A 134 13.73 14.09 0.65
C TYR A 134 14.63 13.09 1.38
N ASN A 135 14.09 12.40 2.39
CA ASN A 135 14.81 11.45 3.24
C ASN A 135 14.24 10.03 3.10
N ALA A 136 14.41 9.43 1.93
CA ALA A 136 13.87 8.09 1.65
C ALA A 136 14.26 7.02 2.69
N PRO A 137 15.53 6.89 3.16
CA PRO A 137 15.90 5.83 4.09
C PRO A 137 15.18 5.91 5.43
N GLU A 138 15.07 7.12 5.97
CA GLU A 138 14.36 7.34 7.23
C GLU A 138 12.85 7.20 7.02
N TYR A 139 12.32 7.63 5.87
CA TYR A 139 10.89 7.48 5.59
C TYR A 139 10.48 6.02 5.48
N ILE A 140 11.27 5.21 4.78
CA ILE A 140 11.10 3.75 4.70
C ILE A 140 11.10 3.15 6.11
N LYS A 141 12.06 3.53 6.97
CA LYS A 141 12.13 3.02 8.34
C LYS A 141 10.87 3.36 9.13
N SER A 142 10.36 4.57 8.98
CA SER A 142 9.14 5.03 9.63
C SER A 142 7.89 4.31 9.14
N LEU A 143 7.75 4.15 7.82
CA LEU A 143 6.61 3.45 7.22
C LEU A 143 6.59 1.96 7.58
N ASN A 144 7.74 1.28 7.59
CA ASN A 144 7.81 -0.11 8.05
C ASN A 144 7.39 -0.23 9.51
N TYR A 145 7.93 0.63 10.38
CA TYR A 145 7.57 0.63 11.79
C TYR A 145 6.07 0.90 12.01
N TYR A 146 5.50 1.83 11.24
CA TYR A 146 4.08 2.11 11.26
C TYR A 146 3.24 0.91 10.81
N LEU A 147 3.62 0.27 9.70
CA LEU A 147 2.92 -0.89 9.14
C LEU A 147 3.06 -2.16 10.01
N ASP A 148 4.13 -2.30 10.79
CA ASP A 148 4.25 -3.34 11.81
C ASP A 148 3.16 -3.20 12.90
N LEU A 149 2.72 -1.96 13.16
CA LEU A 149 1.64 -1.65 14.11
C LEU A 149 0.26 -1.63 13.46
N GLN A 150 0.16 -1.19 12.21
CA GLN A 150 -1.08 -1.01 11.46
C GLN A 150 -1.02 -1.72 10.08
N PRO A 151 -0.99 -3.07 10.06
CA PRO A 151 -0.77 -3.82 8.83
C PRO A 151 -1.92 -3.75 7.82
N ALA A 152 -3.12 -3.35 8.25
CA ALA A 152 -4.29 -3.20 7.38
C ALA A 152 -4.32 -1.87 6.61
N ASP A 153 -3.35 -0.97 6.83
CA ASP A 153 -3.33 0.35 6.19
C ASP A 153 -2.81 0.26 4.75
N VAL A 154 -3.75 0.02 3.83
CA VAL A 154 -3.51 -0.11 2.39
C VAL A 154 -2.83 1.13 1.79
N VAL A 155 -3.15 2.32 2.30
CA VAL A 155 -2.58 3.56 1.75
C VAL A 155 -1.12 3.69 2.15
N ALA A 156 -0.76 3.28 3.37
CA ALA A 156 0.63 3.25 3.81
C ALA A 156 1.45 2.18 3.08
N TRP A 157 0.87 1.01 2.77
CA TRP A 157 1.50 0.02 1.91
C TRP A 157 1.77 0.54 0.50
N ALA A 158 0.79 1.20 -0.12
CA ALA A 158 0.96 1.80 -1.44
C ALA A 158 2.07 2.86 -1.44
N GLU A 159 2.11 3.71 -0.40
CA GLU A 159 3.14 4.73 -0.24
C GLU A 159 4.53 4.12 -0.01
N LEU A 160 4.66 3.12 0.85
CA LEU A 160 5.92 2.41 1.05
C LEU A 160 6.42 1.76 -0.25
N GLY A 161 5.51 1.20 -1.05
CA GLY A 161 5.82 0.66 -2.37
C GLY A 161 6.39 1.72 -3.32
N ASP A 162 5.76 2.88 -3.40
CA ASP A 162 6.23 4.01 -4.21
C ASP A 162 7.61 4.51 -3.74
N VAL A 163 7.82 4.58 -2.42
CA VAL A 163 9.11 4.98 -1.84
C VAL A 163 10.20 3.96 -2.17
N TYR A 164 9.94 2.65 -2.02
CA TYR A 164 10.90 1.60 -2.40
C TYR A 164 11.23 1.62 -3.89
N SER A 165 10.23 1.84 -4.75
CA SER A 165 10.41 2.01 -6.19
C SER A 165 11.36 3.19 -6.49
N SER A 166 11.17 4.33 -5.79
CA SER A 166 11.99 5.54 -6.01
C SER A 166 13.48 5.37 -5.66
N VAL A 167 13.82 4.41 -4.78
CA VAL A 167 15.21 4.13 -4.38
C VAL A 167 15.78 2.87 -5.05
N GLY A 168 15.05 2.25 -5.99
CA GLY A 168 15.50 1.08 -6.75
C GLY A 168 15.38 -0.26 -6.01
N HIS A 169 14.63 -0.32 -4.91
CA HIS A 169 14.30 -1.57 -4.21
C HIS A 169 13.00 -2.17 -4.77
N TYR A 170 13.04 -2.54 -6.05
CA TYR A 170 11.85 -2.97 -6.80
C TYR A 170 11.20 -4.24 -6.26
N ASP A 171 11.99 -5.17 -5.71
CA ASP A 171 11.52 -6.38 -5.04
C ASP A 171 10.62 -6.06 -3.84
N LYS A 172 11.05 -5.12 -2.99
CA LYS A 172 10.28 -4.65 -1.83
C LYS A 172 9.07 -3.83 -2.25
N ALA A 173 9.18 -3.05 -3.32
CA ALA A 173 8.05 -2.32 -3.87
C ALA A 173 6.94 -3.27 -4.32
N VAL A 174 7.28 -4.35 -5.04
CA VAL A 174 6.32 -5.39 -5.47
C VAL A 174 5.67 -6.08 -4.28
N PHE A 175 6.42 -6.36 -3.20
CA PHE A 175 5.85 -6.89 -1.96
C PHE A 175 4.77 -5.95 -1.40
N CYS A 176 5.07 -4.66 -1.28
CA CYS A 176 4.12 -3.67 -0.76
C CYS A 176 2.86 -3.56 -1.64
N PHE A 177 3.01 -3.57 -2.97
CA PHE A 177 1.84 -3.56 -3.87
C PHE A 177 1.02 -4.85 -3.81
N LYS A 178 1.63 -6.00 -3.49
CA LYS A 178 0.88 -7.23 -3.24
C LYS A 178 0.04 -7.13 -1.98
N GLU A 179 0.57 -6.54 -0.90
CA GLU A 179 -0.22 -6.28 0.31
C GLU A 179 -1.44 -5.41 -0.01
N VAL A 180 -1.28 -4.36 -0.82
CA VAL A 180 -2.41 -3.55 -1.30
C VAL A 180 -3.45 -4.40 -2.05
N LEU A 181 -3.00 -5.29 -2.94
CA LEU A 181 -3.88 -6.14 -3.76
C LEU A 181 -4.60 -7.23 -2.95
N LEU A 182 -4.09 -7.63 -1.77
CA LEU A 182 -4.80 -8.53 -0.86
C LEU A 182 -6.10 -7.88 -0.34
N HIS A 183 -6.07 -6.57 -0.10
CA HIS A 183 -7.24 -5.81 0.34
C HIS A 183 -8.09 -5.31 -0.83
N GLN A 184 -7.46 -4.94 -1.95
CA GLN A 184 -8.12 -4.34 -3.11
C GLN A 184 -7.81 -5.14 -4.39
N PRO A 185 -8.43 -6.34 -4.58
CA PRO A 185 -8.09 -7.25 -5.67
C PRO A 185 -8.50 -6.77 -7.07
N THR A 186 -9.20 -5.64 -7.16
CA THR A 186 -9.65 -5.00 -8.42
C THR A 186 -8.92 -3.68 -8.71
N ALA A 187 -7.87 -3.34 -7.95
CA ALA A 187 -7.09 -2.11 -8.15
C ALA A 187 -6.14 -2.23 -9.35
N HIS A 188 -6.66 -2.01 -10.56
CA HIS A 188 -5.91 -2.08 -11.82
C HIS A 188 -4.61 -1.24 -11.83
N ASN A 189 -4.68 -0.02 -11.30
CA ASN A 189 -3.53 0.88 -11.13
C ASN A 189 -2.41 0.28 -10.26
N VAL A 190 -2.75 -0.55 -9.28
CA VAL A 190 -1.77 -1.23 -8.41
C VAL A 190 -1.16 -2.43 -9.12
N PHE A 191 -1.94 -3.18 -9.91
CA PHE A 191 -1.40 -4.20 -10.81
C PHE A 191 -0.39 -3.60 -11.80
N TYR A 192 -0.67 -2.41 -12.34
CA TYR A 192 0.30 -1.67 -13.15
C TYR A 192 1.59 -1.36 -12.38
N LYS A 193 1.49 -0.78 -11.18
CA LYS A 193 2.67 -0.47 -10.35
C LYS A 193 3.52 -1.70 -10.04
N ALA A 194 2.89 -2.84 -9.74
CA ALA A 194 3.58 -4.10 -9.53
C ALA A 194 4.27 -4.60 -10.80
N GLY A 195 3.58 -4.56 -11.95
CA GLY A 195 4.16 -4.93 -13.25
C GLY A 195 5.35 -4.05 -13.65
N LEU A 196 5.23 -2.74 -13.42
CA LEU A 196 6.30 -1.77 -13.68
C LEU A 196 7.53 -2.06 -12.83
N ASN A 197 7.36 -2.31 -11.53
CA ASN A 197 8.48 -2.60 -10.65
C ASN A 197 9.15 -3.95 -10.97
N LEU A 198 8.37 -4.98 -11.35
CA LEU A 198 8.95 -6.23 -11.87
C LEU A 198 9.75 -6.01 -13.16
N TYR A 199 9.25 -5.15 -14.06
CA TYR A 199 9.98 -4.81 -15.27
C TYR A 199 11.29 -4.05 -14.97
N LEU A 200 11.27 -3.11 -14.03
CA LEU A 200 12.47 -2.39 -13.58
C LEU A 200 13.47 -3.32 -12.87
N GLN A 201 12.99 -4.25 -12.05
CA GLN A 201 13.81 -5.31 -11.45
C GLN A 201 14.52 -6.15 -12.53
N HIS A 202 13.79 -6.51 -13.60
CA HIS A 202 14.40 -7.17 -14.75
C HIS A 202 15.51 -6.33 -15.40
N LEU A 203 15.31 -5.03 -15.60
CA LEU A 203 16.34 -4.16 -16.18
C LEU A 203 17.59 -4.08 -15.28
N GLN A 204 17.41 -4.05 -13.96
CA GLN A 204 18.51 -4.10 -13.01
C GLN A 204 19.28 -5.42 -13.10
N LEU A 205 18.58 -6.56 -13.19
CA LEU A 205 19.20 -7.88 -13.39
C LEU A 205 19.94 -7.97 -14.73
N LEU A 206 19.37 -7.38 -15.79
CA LEU A 206 20.00 -7.36 -17.12
C LEU A 206 21.29 -6.52 -17.12
N ALA A 207 21.32 -5.40 -16.39
CA ALA A 207 22.50 -4.54 -16.26
C ALA A 207 23.69 -5.24 -15.59
N LEU A 208 23.44 -6.27 -14.77
CA LEU A 208 24.48 -7.12 -14.19
C LEU A 208 25.13 -8.07 -15.22
N ASN A 209 24.65 -8.11 -16.47
CA ASN A 209 25.17 -8.94 -17.58
C ASN A 209 25.36 -10.42 -17.19
N LEU A 210 24.37 -10.98 -16.51
CA LEU A 210 24.39 -12.38 -16.10
C LEU A 210 24.06 -13.30 -17.28
N ASP A 211 25.08 -13.76 -18.01
CA ASP A 211 24.92 -14.68 -19.16
C ASP A 211 24.73 -16.15 -18.76
N LYS A 212 24.57 -16.43 -17.46
CA LYS A 212 24.33 -17.78 -16.95
C LYS A 212 22.90 -18.21 -17.27
N LYS A 213 22.74 -19.47 -17.69
CA LYS A 213 21.43 -20.06 -18.00
C LYS A 213 20.40 -19.82 -16.88
N ASP A 214 20.82 -19.99 -15.62
CA ASP A 214 19.94 -19.84 -14.46
C ASP A 214 19.49 -18.39 -14.24
N ALA A 215 20.38 -17.41 -14.48
CA ALA A 215 20.04 -16.00 -14.38
C ALA A 215 19.06 -15.56 -15.49
N LEU A 216 19.22 -16.09 -16.70
CA LEU A 216 18.25 -15.86 -17.79
C LEU A 216 16.88 -16.48 -17.47
N LEU A 217 16.85 -17.64 -16.80
CA LEU A 217 15.59 -18.25 -16.35
C LEU A 217 14.92 -17.43 -15.24
N GLU A 218 15.70 -16.88 -14.31
CA GLU A 218 15.19 -15.96 -13.29
C GLU A 218 14.57 -14.72 -13.94
N ILE A 219 15.27 -14.12 -14.90
CA ILE A 219 14.75 -12.99 -15.69
C ILE A 219 13.43 -13.33 -16.40
N VAL A 220 13.34 -14.50 -17.04
CA VAL A 220 12.08 -14.95 -17.67
C VAL A 220 10.98 -15.06 -16.61
N GLY A 221 11.28 -15.61 -15.44
CA GLY A 221 10.34 -15.67 -14.33
C GLY A 221 9.83 -14.29 -13.93
N VAL A 222 10.72 -13.32 -13.73
CA VAL A 222 10.34 -11.93 -13.38
C VAL A 222 9.45 -11.30 -14.47
N LEU A 223 9.80 -11.50 -15.74
CA LEU A 223 9.04 -10.95 -16.87
C LEU A 223 7.68 -11.61 -17.07
N GLU A 224 7.53 -12.90 -16.78
CA GLU A 224 6.22 -13.57 -16.76
C GLU A 224 5.30 -12.91 -15.73
N HIS A 225 5.79 -12.66 -14.51
CA HIS A 225 5.00 -11.98 -13.49
C HIS A 225 4.68 -10.54 -13.90
N ALA A 226 5.63 -9.81 -14.50
CA ALA A 226 5.39 -8.45 -14.99
C ALA A 226 4.29 -8.42 -16.05
N ARG A 227 4.34 -9.35 -17.02
CA ARG A 227 3.32 -9.54 -18.05
C ARG A 227 1.96 -9.80 -17.41
N ASP A 228 1.88 -10.74 -16.47
CA ASP A 228 0.62 -11.14 -15.85
C ASP A 228 -0.01 -9.97 -15.07
N CYS A 229 0.80 -9.17 -14.36
CA CYS A 229 0.36 -7.94 -13.72
C CYS A 229 -0.19 -6.91 -14.73
N PHE A 230 0.52 -6.64 -15.83
CA PHE A 230 0.02 -5.71 -16.85
C PHE A 230 -1.25 -6.21 -17.54
N LEU A 231 -1.33 -7.51 -17.86
CA LEU A 231 -2.51 -8.11 -18.46
C LEU A 231 -3.71 -8.06 -17.51
N ARG A 232 -3.50 -8.32 -16.21
CA ARG A 232 -4.56 -8.20 -15.21
C ARG A 232 -5.03 -6.76 -15.05
N SER A 233 -4.13 -5.80 -15.14
CA SER A 233 -4.49 -4.38 -15.11
C SER A 233 -5.40 -3.99 -16.29
N VAL A 234 -5.06 -4.39 -17.52
CA VAL A 234 -5.91 -4.07 -18.69
C VAL A 234 -7.18 -4.90 -18.78
N GLU A 235 -7.20 -6.09 -18.17
CA GLU A 235 -8.42 -6.89 -18.00
C GLU A 235 -9.42 -6.18 -17.09
N LEU A 236 -8.93 -5.55 -16.01
CA LEU A 236 -9.75 -4.78 -15.08
C LEU A 236 -10.13 -3.39 -15.63
N ASN A 237 -9.26 -2.78 -16.43
CA ASN A 237 -9.52 -1.49 -17.09
C ASN A 237 -8.87 -1.43 -18.49
N GLU A 238 -9.69 -1.69 -19.52
CA GLU A 238 -9.24 -1.71 -20.92
C GLU A 238 -8.73 -0.36 -21.46
N TYR A 239 -9.12 0.75 -20.83
CA TYR A 239 -8.75 2.11 -21.23
C TYR A 239 -7.44 2.60 -20.58
N TYR A 240 -6.81 1.77 -19.76
CA TYR A 240 -5.61 2.19 -19.02
C TYR A 240 -4.34 2.10 -19.89
N THR A 241 -4.06 3.16 -20.66
CA THR A 241 -2.97 3.23 -21.64
C THR A 241 -1.61 2.83 -21.05
N LEU A 242 -1.30 3.24 -19.81
CA LEU A 242 -0.02 2.93 -19.16
C LEU A 242 0.23 1.41 -19.04
N SER A 243 -0.81 0.62 -18.80
CA SER A 243 -0.66 -0.84 -18.74
C SER A 243 -0.49 -1.49 -20.10
N TRP A 244 -1.18 -0.97 -21.13
CA TRP A 244 -0.91 -1.38 -22.51
C TRP A 244 0.52 -1.04 -22.93
N LEU A 245 1.02 0.14 -22.53
CA LEU A 245 2.42 0.53 -22.74
C LEU A 245 3.37 -0.44 -22.03
N GLY A 246 3.08 -0.83 -20.79
CA GLY A 246 3.82 -1.86 -20.06
C GLY A 246 3.89 -3.20 -20.81
N VAL A 247 2.75 -3.68 -21.34
CA VAL A 247 2.70 -4.89 -22.19
C VAL A 247 3.58 -4.73 -23.43
N TYR A 248 3.49 -3.58 -24.12
CA TYR A 248 4.26 -3.30 -25.32
C TYR A 248 5.78 -3.26 -25.05
N VAL A 249 6.21 -2.50 -24.05
CA VAL A 249 7.61 -2.35 -23.68
C VAL A 249 8.21 -3.70 -23.26
N LEU A 250 7.48 -4.48 -22.47
CA LEU A 250 7.89 -5.83 -22.08
C LEU A 250 8.02 -6.75 -23.31
N ALA A 251 7.04 -6.72 -24.20
CA ALA A 251 7.00 -7.56 -25.40
C ALA A 251 8.04 -7.18 -26.47
N THR A 252 8.66 -6.00 -26.34
CA THR A 252 9.73 -5.51 -27.23
C THR A 252 11.08 -5.47 -26.53
N SER A 253 11.19 -6.09 -25.34
CA SER A 253 12.40 -6.03 -24.54
C SER A 253 13.60 -6.69 -25.25
N PRO A 254 14.81 -6.08 -25.24
CA PRO A 254 16.00 -6.63 -25.89
C PRO A 254 16.42 -8.02 -25.39
N VAL A 255 15.96 -8.43 -24.21
CA VAL A 255 16.24 -9.76 -23.66
C VAL A 255 15.64 -10.88 -24.52
N LEU A 256 14.56 -10.61 -25.26
CA LEU A 256 13.92 -11.61 -26.12
C LEU A 256 14.87 -12.07 -27.23
N ASP A 257 15.70 -11.18 -27.76
CA ASP A 257 16.74 -11.54 -28.74
C ASP A 257 17.82 -12.43 -28.11
N LYS A 258 18.19 -12.17 -26.86
CA LYS A 258 19.15 -13.01 -26.11
C LYS A 258 18.58 -14.41 -25.89
N LEU A 259 17.31 -14.51 -25.49
CA LEU A 259 16.61 -15.78 -25.30
C LEU A 259 16.49 -16.56 -26.61
N ALA A 260 16.09 -15.90 -27.71
CA ALA A 260 15.94 -16.51 -29.02
C ALA A 260 17.24 -17.11 -29.56
N LYS A 261 18.39 -16.49 -29.28
CA LYS A 261 19.72 -17.01 -29.66
C LYS A 261 20.14 -18.23 -28.83
N ASN A 262 19.61 -18.41 -27.62
CA ASN A 262 19.95 -19.52 -26.74
C ASN A 262 19.08 -20.75 -27.01
N ARG A 263 19.57 -21.66 -27.87
CA ARG A 263 18.88 -22.91 -28.23
C ARG A 263 18.49 -23.78 -27.02
N GLY A 264 19.32 -23.80 -25.98
CA GLY A 264 19.06 -24.59 -24.77
C GLY A 264 17.89 -24.06 -23.94
N LEU A 265 17.70 -22.73 -23.90
CA LEU A 265 16.55 -22.11 -23.26
C LEU A 265 15.29 -22.24 -24.12
N MET A 266 15.40 -22.04 -25.44
CA MET A 266 14.27 -22.18 -26.37
C MET A 266 13.75 -23.62 -26.49
N ALA A 267 14.56 -24.62 -26.13
CA ALA A 267 14.09 -26.01 -26.01
C ALA A 267 13.11 -26.20 -24.83
N LEU A 268 13.11 -25.30 -23.84
CA LEU A 268 12.16 -25.34 -22.73
C LEU A 268 10.80 -24.82 -23.20
N LYS A 269 9.78 -25.67 -23.12
CA LYS A 269 8.41 -25.34 -23.56
C LYS A 269 7.89 -24.02 -22.97
N ARG A 270 8.12 -23.78 -21.67
CA ARG A 270 7.72 -22.55 -20.95
C ARG A 270 8.32 -21.30 -21.60
N VAL A 271 9.63 -21.28 -21.83
CA VAL A 271 10.35 -20.12 -22.40
C VAL A 271 9.92 -19.87 -23.84
N ASN A 272 9.80 -20.93 -24.64
CA ASN A 272 9.36 -20.82 -26.02
C ASN A 272 7.94 -20.24 -26.10
N GLN A 273 7.00 -20.80 -25.32
CA GLN A 273 5.63 -20.32 -25.24
C GLN A 273 5.59 -18.84 -24.84
N PHE A 274 6.31 -18.46 -23.80
CA PHE A 274 6.41 -17.06 -23.34
C PHE A 274 6.85 -16.11 -24.47
N CYS A 275 7.95 -16.42 -25.17
CA CYS A 275 8.43 -15.61 -26.29
C CYS A 275 7.41 -15.50 -27.44
N THR A 276 6.73 -16.61 -27.77
CA THR A 276 5.72 -16.61 -28.83
C THR A 276 4.49 -15.77 -28.47
N GLU A 277 4.06 -15.79 -27.21
CA GLU A 277 2.95 -14.99 -26.71
C GLU A 277 3.28 -13.50 -26.74
N LEU A 278 4.48 -13.12 -26.29
CA LEU A 278 4.93 -11.74 -26.31
C LEU A 278 4.96 -11.15 -27.73
N THR A 279 5.39 -11.92 -28.73
CA THR A 279 5.39 -11.45 -30.13
C THR A 279 3.98 -11.06 -30.61
N LYS A 280 2.94 -11.77 -30.15
CA LYS A 280 1.54 -11.43 -30.45
C LYS A 280 1.10 -10.21 -29.63
N LEU A 281 1.43 -10.20 -28.35
CA LEU A 281 1.08 -9.12 -27.43
C LEU A 281 1.65 -7.77 -27.87
N ALA A 282 2.87 -7.72 -28.42
CA ALA A 282 3.45 -6.49 -28.97
C ALA A 282 2.56 -5.83 -30.03
N LYS A 283 1.96 -6.63 -30.93
CA LYS A 283 1.07 -6.12 -31.99
C LYS A 283 -0.25 -5.64 -31.41
N VAL A 284 -0.84 -6.41 -30.49
CA VAL A 284 -2.12 -6.10 -29.86
C VAL A 284 -2.01 -4.83 -29.01
N SER A 285 -0.99 -4.73 -28.17
CA SER A 285 -0.78 -3.57 -27.30
C SER A 285 -0.49 -2.30 -28.11
N GLN A 286 0.32 -2.39 -29.17
CA GLN A 286 0.55 -1.27 -30.08
C GLN A 286 -0.76 -0.76 -30.70
N GLN A 287 -1.57 -1.65 -31.27
CA GLN A 287 -2.85 -1.29 -31.88
C GLN A 287 -3.78 -0.63 -30.86
N GLN A 288 -3.83 -1.16 -29.63
CA GLN A 288 -4.68 -0.63 -28.58
C GLN A 288 -4.20 0.75 -28.10
N ILE A 289 -2.90 0.97 -27.91
CA ILE A 289 -2.36 2.29 -27.56
C ILE A 289 -2.68 3.30 -28.66
N MET A 290 -2.43 2.94 -29.92
CA MET A 290 -2.73 3.82 -31.06
C MET A 290 -4.21 4.21 -31.11
N LYS A 291 -5.11 3.26 -30.81
CA LYS A 291 -6.55 3.51 -30.72
C LYS A 291 -6.91 4.44 -29.55
N LEU A 292 -6.40 4.18 -28.35
CA LEU A 292 -6.72 4.95 -27.14
C LEU A 292 -6.18 6.39 -27.23
N GLU A 293 -4.97 6.56 -27.75
CA GLU A 293 -4.28 7.84 -27.86
C GLU A 293 -4.53 8.56 -29.20
N SER A 294 -5.43 8.03 -30.03
CA SER A 294 -5.79 8.59 -31.35
C SER A 294 -4.59 8.85 -32.27
N LEU A 295 -3.62 7.94 -32.28
CA LEU A 295 -2.38 8.06 -33.05
C LEU A 295 -2.60 7.62 -34.50
N ALA A 296 -2.33 8.53 -35.44
CA ALA A 296 -2.64 8.33 -36.85
C ALA A 296 -1.77 7.27 -37.55
N ASP A 297 -0.51 7.13 -37.16
CA ASP A 297 0.45 6.25 -37.82
C ASP A 297 1.59 5.79 -36.88
N GLU A 298 2.49 4.97 -37.42
CA GLU A 298 3.65 4.47 -36.69
C GLU A 298 4.66 5.57 -36.30
N SER A 299 4.68 6.69 -37.04
CA SER A 299 5.53 7.83 -36.72
C SER A 299 5.05 8.54 -35.45
N ALA A 300 3.73 8.77 -35.36
CA ALA A 300 3.07 9.29 -34.16
C ALA A 300 3.28 8.36 -32.97
N PHE A 301 3.19 7.03 -33.17
CA PHE A 301 3.47 6.06 -32.12
C PHE A 301 4.92 6.11 -31.62
N LYS A 302 5.91 6.22 -32.52
CA LYS A 302 7.33 6.39 -32.12
C LYS A 302 7.56 7.69 -31.35
N LYS A 303 6.87 8.77 -31.71
CA LYS A 303 6.92 10.03 -30.96
C LYS A 303 6.31 9.87 -29.57
N PHE A 304 5.14 9.25 -29.47
CA PHE A 304 4.47 8.92 -28.21
C PHE A 304 5.38 8.11 -27.28
N LEU A 305 6.07 7.08 -27.79
CA LEU A 305 7.04 6.30 -27.01
C LEU A 305 8.22 7.13 -26.50
N LYS A 306 8.69 8.13 -27.25
CA LYS A 306 9.80 9.00 -26.80
C LYS A 306 9.37 9.99 -25.72
N GLU A 307 8.11 10.39 -25.74
CA GLU A 307 7.53 11.30 -24.75
C GLU A 307 7.22 10.55 -23.45
N ASN A 308 6.71 9.32 -23.55
CA ASN A 308 6.28 8.51 -22.41
C ASN A 308 7.31 7.46 -21.95
N GLY A 309 8.44 7.31 -22.64
CA GLY A 309 9.53 6.39 -22.29
C GLY A 309 10.70 7.05 -21.55
N LYS A 310 10.53 8.30 -21.09
CA LYS A 310 11.51 9.05 -20.29
C LYS A 310 11.25 8.99 -18.78
N GLU A 311 10.16 8.36 -18.37
CA GLU A 311 9.77 8.10 -16.97
C GLU A 311 9.99 6.62 -16.63
#